data_AF-A0A178WKS5-F1
#
_entry.id   AF-A0A178WKS5-F1
#
_cell.length_a   1.000
_cell.length_b   1.000
_cell.length_c   1.000
_cell.angle_alpha   90.00
_cell.angle_beta   90.00
_cell.angle_gamma   90.00
#
_symmetry.space_group_name_H-M   'P 1'
#
loop_
_entity.id
_entity.type
_entity.pdbx_description
1 polymer ?
#
loop_
_entity_poly.entity_id
_entity_poly.type
_entity_poly.pdbx_seq_one_letter_code
_entity_poly.pdbx_strand_id
1 'polypeptide(L)'
;MEGSPDLSRYLVKLESFGQNIEYHFLAKNLQPIPDRKIHWRSIEGFENRGSVRFFPRGPSSCLVEISFSYEVPNAFAPVAFAMKPFMEKIIRGGLERFAAFVKTI
;
A
#
# COMPACT_ATOMS: atom_id res chain seq x y z
N MET A 1 -14.05 -13.75 -13.48
CA MET A 1 -12.62 -13.39 -13.51
C MET A 1 -12.08 -13.54 -12.10
N GLU A 2 -11.83 -14.78 -11.72
CA GLU A 2 -11.37 -15.22 -10.41
C GLU A 2 -10.32 -16.29 -10.74
N GLY A 3 -9.06 -16.12 -10.32
CA GLY A 3 -8.01 -17.12 -10.58
C GLY A 3 -6.78 -16.70 -11.40
N SER A 4 -6.56 -15.41 -11.70
CA SER A 4 -5.23 -14.98 -12.16
C SER A 4 -4.33 -14.74 -10.94
N PRO A 5 -3.21 -15.47 -10.76
CA PRO A 5 -2.33 -15.31 -9.59
C PRO A 5 -1.69 -13.92 -9.52
N ASP A 6 -1.67 -13.21 -10.64
CA ASP A 6 -1.08 -11.88 -10.74
C ASP A 6 -2.07 -10.78 -10.35
N LEU A 7 -3.35 -11.07 -10.11
CA LEU A 7 -4.35 -10.07 -9.78
C LEU A 7 -4.69 -10.13 -8.29
N SER A 8 -4.67 -8.97 -7.63
CA SER A 8 -5.05 -8.81 -6.24
C SER A 8 -6.08 -7.70 -6.12
N ARG A 9 -7.22 -8.02 -5.50
CA ARG A 9 -8.28 -7.07 -5.20
C ARG A 9 -8.08 -6.55 -3.79
N TYR A 10 -7.99 -5.24 -3.66
CA TYR A 10 -7.78 -4.56 -2.39
C TYR A 10 -9.03 -3.78 -1.99
N LEU A 11 -9.33 -3.80 -0.70
CA LEU A 11 -10.34 -2.96 -0.06
C LEU A 11 -9.64 -2.11 0.98
N VAL A 12 -9.65 -0.79 0.76
CA VAL A 12 -9.14 0.19 1.70
C VAL A 12 -10.32 0.74 2.48
N LYS A 13 -10.38 0.41 3.77
CA LYS A 13 -11.33 1.00 4.71
C LYS A 13 -10.64 2.10 5.49
N LEU A 14 -11.13 3.32 5.34
CA LEU A 14 -10.66 4.48 6.06
C LEU A 14 -11.78 4.93 6.99
N GLU A 15 -11.53 4.85 8.29
CA GLU A 15 -12.38 5.49 9.30
C GLU A 15 -11.78 6.86 9.57
N SER A 16 -12.45 7.92 9.13
CA SER A 16 -12.00 9.30 9.36
C SER A 16 -13.20 10.21 9.54
N PHE A 17 -13.13 11.09 10.55
CA PHE A 17 -14.20 12.05 10.88
C PHE A 17 -15.59 11.42 11.07
N GLY A 18 -15.66 10.18 11.59
CA GLY A 18 -16.93 9.46 11.79
C GLY A 18 -17.57 8.92 10.51
N GLN A 19 -16.89 9.04 9.37
CA GLN A 19 -17.31 8.43 8.10
C GLN A 19 -16.41 7.24 7.76
N ASN A 20 -17.04 6.15 7.33
CA ASN A 20 -16.36 4.98 6.80
C ASN A 20 -16.28 5.12 5.28
N ILE A 21 -15.09 5.43 4.80
CA ILE A 21 -14.79 5.53 3.39
C ILE A 21 -14.22 4.18 2.95
N GLU A 22 -14.91 3.52 2.03
CA GLU A 22 -14.46 2.26 1.44
C GLU A 22 -14.07 2.50 -0.02
N TYR A 23 -12.82 2.19 -0.35
CA TYR A 23 -12.31 2.22 -1.71
C TYR A 23 -11.85 0.83 -2.13
N HIS A 24 -12.30 0.40 -3.31
CA HIS A 24 -11.81 -0.81 -3.95
C HIS A 24 -10.87 -0.45 -5.09
N PHE A 25 -9.78 -1.19 -5.20
CA PHE A 25 -8.96 -1.17 -6.41
C PHE A 25 -8.49 -2.57 -6.75
N LEU A 26 -8.40 -2.84 -8.04
CA LEU A 26 -7.80 -4.06 -8.56
C LEU A 26 -6.38 -3.72 -8.98
N ALA A 27 -5.40 -4.49 -8.51
CA ALA A 27 -4.01 -4.32 -8.92
C ALA A 27 -3.45 -5.59 -9.53
N LYS A 28 -2.55 -5.40 -10.49
CA LYS A 28 -1.68 -6.44 -11.00
C LYS A 28 -0.37 -6.44 -10.21
N ASN A 29 -0.07 -7.56 -9.57
CA ASN A 29 1.24 -7.88 -9.05
C ASN A 29 2.21 -8.07 -10.22
N LEU A 30 3.30 -7.32 -10.20
CA LEU A 30 4.37 -7.47 -11.16
C LEU A 30 5.34 -8.56 -10.65
N GLN A 31 6.15 -9.12 -11.54
CA GLN A 31 7.09 -10.20 -11.22
C GLN A 31 7.85 -9.92 -9.92
N PRO A 32 7.62 -10.69 -8.84
CA PRO A 32 8.30 -10.47 -7.57
C PRO A 32 9.77 -10.85 -7.68
N ILE A 33 10.60 -10.21 -6.87
CA ILE A 33 11.98 -10.60 -6.63
C ILE A 33 12.02 -11.23 -5.24
N PRO A 34 12.22 -12.55 -5.12
CA PRO A 34 12.22 -13.26 -3.84
C PRO A 34 13.09 -12.55 -2.79
N ASP A 35 12.55 -12.44 -1.58
CA ASP A 35 13.19 -11.82 -0.40
C ASP A 35 13.70 -10.38 -0.56
N ARG A 36 13.33 -9.70 -1.66
CA ARG A 36 13.87 -8.38 -2.00
C ARG A 36 12.81 -7.38 -2.38
N LYS A 37 11.82 -7.77 -3.17
CA LYS A 37 10.84 -6.82 -3.72
C LYS A 37 9.52 -7.47 -4.08
N ILE A 38 8.45 -6.85 -3.62
CA ILE A 38 7.11 -6.99 -4.19
C ILE A 38 6.67 -5.64 -4.75
N HIS A 39 5.90 -5.66 -5.82
CA HIS A 39 5.43 -4.45 -6.48
C HIS A 39 4.16 -4.70 -7.28
N TRP A 40 3.36 -3.65 -7.40
CA TRP A 40 2.06 -3.71 -8.04
C TRP A 40 1.75 -2.44 -8.80
N ARG A 41 0.75 -2.53 -9.66
CA ARG A 41 0.12 -1.41 -10.35
C ARG A 41 -1.39 -1.62 -10.39
N SER A 42 -2.18 -0.61 -10.05
CA SER A 42 -3.62 -0.62 -10.27
C SER A 42 -3.95 -0.85 -11.74
N ILE A 43 -5.04 -1.54 -11.98
CA ILE A 43 -5.64 -1.70 -13.30
C ILE A 43 -7.08 -1.19 -13.32
N GLU A 44 -7.74 -1.12 -12.15
CA GLU A 44 -9.10 -0.57 -12.00
C GLU A 44 -9.25 0.13 -10.64
N GLY A 45 -10.10 1.16 -10.61
CA GLY A 45 -10.42 1.93 -9.40
C GLY A 45 -9.42 3.07 -9.16
N PHE A 46 -8.90 3.17 -7.94
CA PHE A 46 -7.95 4.21 -7.55
C PHE A 46 -6.59 4.00 -8.23
N GLU A 47 -6.21 4.89 -9.15
CA GLU A 47 -4.93 4.77 -9.86
C GLU A 47 -3.76 4.94 -8.89
N ASN A 48 -3.01 3.85 -8.70
CA ASN A 48 -1.85 3.78 -7.83
C ASN A 48 -0.84 2.72 -8.28
N ARG A 49 0.39 2.90 -7.83
CA ARG A 49 1.45 1.89 -7.96
C ARG A 49 2.29 1.92 -6.70
N GLY A 50 2.87 0.78 -6.36
CA GLY A 50 3.74 0.71 -5.22
C GLY A 50 4.72 -0.42 -5.28
N SER A 51 5.70 -0.35 -4.38
CA SER A 51 6.64 -1.42 -4.14
C SER A 51 7.03 -1.46 -2.69
N VAL A 52 7.14 -2.65 -2.14
CA VAL A 52 7.79 -2.90 -0.85
C VAL A 52 9.13 -3.56 -1.14
N ARG A 53 10.19 -3.00 -0.57
CA ARG A 53 11.56 -3.48 -0.69
C ARG A 53 12.03 -3.96 0.67
N PHE A 54 12.75 -5.08 0.67
CA PHE A 54 13.30 -5.71 1.85
C PHE A 54 14.82 -5.64 1.75
N PHE A 55 15.44 -5.15 2.82
CA PHE A 55 16.89 -5.04 2.94
C PHE A 55 17.32 -5.77 4.22
N PRO A 56 17.70 -7.05 4.13
CA PRO A 56 18.24 -7.78 5.26
C PRO A 56 19.45 -7.05 5.85
N ARG A 57 19.45 -6.88 7.18
CA ARG A 57 20.55 -6.27 7.95
C ARG A 57 21.24 -7.27 8.88
N GLY A 58 20.74 -8.50 8.93
CA GLY A 58 21.29 -9.60 9.71
C GLY A 58 20.25 -10.70 9.91
N PRO A 59 20.55 -11.75 10.70
CA PRO A 59 19.65 -12.89 10.90
C PRO A 59 18.30 -12.54 11.54
N SER A 60 18.22 -11.45 12.30
CA SER A 60 17.03 -11.02 13.05
C SER A 60 16.58 -9.59 12.72
N SER A 61 17.08 -9.01 11.61
CA SER A 61 16.81 -7.62 11.26
C SER A 61 16.67 -7.42 9.76
N CYS A 62 15.63 -6.69 9.37
CA CYS A 62 15.35 -6.31 8.00
C CYS A 62 14.81 -4.88 7.97
N LEU A 63 15.40 -4.03 7.12
CA LEU A 63 14.83 -2.73 6.79
C LEU A 63 13.77 -2.93 5.69
N VAL A 64 12.57 -2.44 5.94
CA VAL A 64 11.45 -2.49 4.98
C VAL A 64 11.16 -1.08 4.51
N GLU A 65 11.22 -0.87 3.19
CA GLU A 65 10.87 0.41 2.56
C GLU A 65 9.64 0.24 1.68
N ILE A 66 8.66 1.11 1.85
CA ILE A 66 7.50 1.19 0.96
C ILE A 66 7.59 2.46 0.12
N SER A 67 7.40 2.29 -1.19
CA SER A 67 7.18 3.39 -2.12
C SER A 67 5.77 3.28 -2.64
N PHE A 68 5.02 4.37 -2.59
CA PHE A 68 3.65 4.44 -3.05
C PHE A 68 3.45 5.71 -3.88
N SER A 69 2.86 5.57 -5.05
CA SER A 69 2.48 6.67 -5.92
C SER A 69 1.02 6.51 -6.29
N TYR A 70 0.29 7.61 -6.31
CA TYR A 70 -1.12 7.62 -6.65
C TYR A 70 -1.45 8.89 -7.40
N GLU A 71 -2.51 8.83 -8.19
CA GLU A 71 -3.09 10.02 -8.80
C GLU A 71 -4.24 10.52 -7.92
N VAL A 72 -4.32 11.84 -7.76
CA VAL A 72 -5.43 12.47 -7.05
C VAL A 72 -6.58 12.63 -8.05
N PRO A 73 -7.74 12.00 -7.82
CA PRO A 73 -8.90 12.25 -8.68
C PRO A 73 -9.28 13.73 -8.66
N ASN A 74 -9.67 14.29 -9.80
CA ASN A 74 -10.00 15.72 -9.92
C ASN A 74 -11.06 16.19 -8.90
N ALA A 75 -11.98 15.32 -8.48
CA ALA A 75 -12.97 15.61 -7.44
C ALA A 75 -12.33 15.99 -6.08
N PHE A 76 -11.10 15.54 -5.82
CA PHE A 76 -10.34 15.84 -4.60
C PHE A 76 -9.30 16.94 -4.79
N ALA A 77 -9.26 17.61 -5.95
CA ALA A 77 -8.29 18.67 -6.22
C ALA A 77 -8.25 19.78 -5.14
N PRO A 78 -9.39 20.26 -4.57
CA PRO A 78 -9.37 21.28 -3.53
C PRO A 78 -8.66 20.84 -2.24
N VAL A 79 -8.57 19.53 -1.99
CA VAL A 79 -7.95 18.94 -0.79
C VAL A 79 -6.68 18.14 -1.11
N ALA A 80 -6.15 18.25 -2.33
CA ALA A 80 -4.97 17.50 -2.77
C ALA A 80 -3.75 17.73 -1.85
N PHE A 81 -3.60 18.95 -1.32
CA PHE A 81 -2.53 19.31 -0.39
C PHE A 81 -2.55 18.49 0.91
N ALA A 82 -3.73 18.06 1.37
CA ALA A 82 -3.90 17.30 2.60
C ALA A 82 -3.74 15.78 2.39
N MET A 83 -3.84 15.30 1.15
CA MET A 83 -3.78 13.86 0.84
C MET A 83 -2.40 13.26 1.09
N LYS A 84 -1.32 13.98 0.75
CA LYS A 84 0.05 13.50 0.98
C LYS A 84 0.34 13.22 2.46
N PRO A 85 0.23 14.19 3.38
CA PRO A 85 0.51 13.95 4.79
C PRO A 85 -0.44 12.91 5.41
N PHE A 86 -1.69 12.85 4.93
CA PHE A 86 -2.66 11.83 5.35
C PHE A 86 -2.23 10.41 4.94
N MET A 87 -1.88 10.20 3.67
CA MET A 87 -1.40 8.92 3.16
C MET A 87 -0.09 8.49 3.84
N GLU A 88 0.85 9.42 4.05
CA GLU A 88 2.09 9.14 4.78
C GLU A 88 1.81 8.64 6.20
N LYS A 89 0.85 9.24 6.91
CA LYS A 89 0.44 8.80 8.25
C LYS A 89 -0.13 7.39 8.24
N ILE A 90 -1.01 7.07 7.28
CA ILE A 90 -1.60 5.73 7.14
C ILE A 90 -0.52 4.68 6.87
N ILE A 91 0.33 4.95 5.89
CA ILE A 91 1.40 4.03 5.47
C ILE A 91 2.38 3.79 6.62
N ARG A 92 2.82 4.85 7.30
CA ARG A 92 3.71 4.76 8.47
C ARG A 92 3.10 3.91 9.58
N GLY A 93 1.87 4.20 9.97
CA GLY A 93 1.18 3.42 11.00
C GLY A 93 1.00 1.95 10.61
N GLY A 94 0.78 1.68 9.31
CA GLY A 94 0.74 0.31 8.77
C GLY A 94 2.08 -0.42 8.94
N LEU A 95 3.19 0.21 8.57
CA LEU A 95 4.54 -0.35 8.74
C LEU A 95 4.91 -0.57 10.20
N GLU A 96 4.53 0.35 11.10
CA GLU A 96 4.77 0.21 12.55
C GLU A 96 4.02 -1.00 13.12
N ARG A 97 2.74 -1.17 12.77
CA ARG A 97 1.96 -2.36 13.18
C ARG A 97 2.54 -3.65 12.62
N PHE A 98 2.97 -3.65 11.36
CA PHE A 98 3.64 -4.79 10.75
C PHE A 98 4.93 -5.15 11.48
N ALA A 99 5.77 -4.14 11.78
CA ALA A 99 7.01 -4.35 12.51
C ALA A 99 6.78 -4.88 13.92
N ALA A 100 5.71 -4.44 14.61
CA ALA A 100 5.32 -4.99 15.90
C ALA A 100 4.86 -6.45 15.79
N PHE A 101 4.01 -6.75 14.81
CA PHE A 101 3.50 -8.12 14.56
C PHE A 101 4.63 -9.11 14.28
N VAL A 102 5.55 -8.79 13.36
CA VAL A 102 6.65 -9.70 12.99
C VAL A 102 7.63 -9.96 14.15
N LYS A 103 7.71 -9.08 15.15
CA LYS A 103 8.52 -9.32 16.35
C LYS A 103 7.84 -10.23 17.39
N THR A 104 6.57 -10.58 17.17
CA THR A 104 5.80 -11.44 18.09
C THR A 104 5.75 -12.90 17.66
N ILE A 105 6.23 -13.20 16.44
CA ILE A 105 6.41 -14.54 15.87
C ILE A 105 7.88 -14.95 15.96
#